data_AF-A0A958LS48-F1
#
_entry.id   AF-A0A958LS48-F1
#
_cell.length_a   1.000
_cell.length_b   1.000
_cell.length_c   1.000
_cell.angle_alpha   90.00
_cell.angle_beta   90.00
_cell.angle_gamma   90.00
#
_symmetry.space_group_name_H-M   'P 1'
#
loop_
_entity.id
_entity.type
_entity.pdbx_description
1 polymer ?
#
loop_
_entity_poly.entity_id
_entity_poly.type
_entity_poly.pdbx_seq_one_letter_code
_entity_poly.pdbx_strand_id
1 'polypeptide(L)'
;MKRSKIVIGTVGAVLLLLISIFAWQRFTDSNRLRPVSDEELGEAIYLAAQYLEKQIEADGRFVYRVNANSKIEVPDKYNVLRHAGAIYSLAMYLKAYPNEDFKAKTLQATKYLIDNSLGPVRAAPGTSTLWSTPEILRDPKFRPQSKLGGAGLGLVALVSSYHLDPSVIAKEKLIEVGRFLEFMQMKDGNFHSKYFPDKEGRSNAWVSLYYPGEAALGAVMLYAIDPDVRWLTISAKGLSYLANKRKGQGTNVEADHWALLATKGLLYHLDEFEDPPAPREMLIEHGKQIVRKMLEDFDSVSSRSVAYGGSTRDGRTTPTATRLEGLLAAYEFLPDSEAELKAEVLRICELGIAFLIKHQIRQEGPFKGAIPRAIGPVKKGKDRKSIRQFNQRATEIRIDYVQHALSAMLQLRDIRQKARP
;
A
#
# COMPACT_ATOMS: atom_id res chain seq x y z
N MET A 1 -78.42 -17.58 -10.12
CA MET A 1 -77.25 -17.03 -10.83
C MET A 1 -76.01 -17.14 -9.95
N LYS A 2 -75.07 -18.04 -10.30
CA LYS A 2 -73.81 -18.27 -9.57
C LYS A 2 -72.83 -17.12 -9.88
N ARG A 3 -72.28 -16.48 -8.84
CA ARG A 3 -71.20 -15.48 -8.97
C ARG A 3 -69.85 -16.19 -9.02
N SER A 4 -69.17 -16.08 -10.15
CA SER A 4 -67.80 -16.52 -10.38
C SER A 4 -66.84 -15.65 -9.55
N LYS A 5 -66.17 -16.22 -8.55
CA LYS A 5 -65.03 -15.56 -7.88
C LYS A 5 -63.82 -15.72 -8.80
N ILE A 6 -63.42 -14.64 -9.45
CA ILE A 6 -62.19 -14.59 -10.24
C ILE A 6 -61.02 -14.68 -9.25
N VAL A 7 -60.18 -15.69 -9.44
CA VAL A 7 -58.94 -15.96 -8.70
C VAL A 7 -57.89 -14.93 -9.14
N ILE A 8 -57.97 -13.71 -8.59
CA ILE A 8 -57.02 -12.60 -8.90
C ILE A 8 -55.79 -12.66 -7.97
N GLY A 9 -55.87 -13.37 -6.84
CA GLY A 9 -54.79 -13.39 -5.84
C GLY A 9 -53.53 -14.16 -6.25
N THR A 10 -53.67 -15.25 -7.00
CA THR A 10 -52.55 -16.17 -7.26
C THR A 10 -51.61 -15.67 -8.36
N VAL A 11 -52.15 -15.01 -9.39
CA VAL A 11 -51.35 -14.45 -10.50
C VAL A 11 -50.51 -13.26 -10.02
N GLY A 12 -51.08 -12.38 -9.18
CA GLY A 12 -50.35 -11.25 -8.60
C GLY A 12 -49.23 -11.68 -7.64
N ALA A 13 -49.46 -12.72 -6.84
CA ALA A 13 -48.46 -13.26 -5.93
C ALA A 13 -47.30 -13.95 -6.68
N VAL A 14 -47.59 -14.70 -7.75
CA VAL A 14 -46.56 -15.32 -8.60
C VAL A 14 -45.75 -14.26 -9.34
N LEU A 15 -46.38 -13.19 -9.84
CA LEU A 15 -45.68 -12.09 -10.52
C LEU A 15 -44.74 -11.33 -9.56
N LEU A 16 -45.18 -11.06 -8.32
CA LEU A 16 -44.34 -10.45 -7.28
C LEU A 16 -43.18 -11.36 -6.88
N LEU A 17 -43.41 -12.68 -6.79
CA LEU A 17 -42.37 -13.66 -6.50
C LEU A 17 -41.33 -13.73 -7.63
N LEU A 18 -41.78 -13.72 -8.90
CA LEU A 18 -40.89 -13.72 -10.05
C LEU A 18 -40.10 -12.41 -10.16
N ILE A 19 -40.71 -11.25 -9.93
CA ILE A 19 -40.00 -9.96 -9.91
C ILE A 19 -38.95 -9.93 -8.79
N SER A 20 -39.27 -10.48 -7.62
CA SER A 20 -38.32 -10.55 -6.50
C SER A 20 -37.21 -11.59 -6.73
N ILE A 21 -37.48 -12.72 -7.39
CA ILE A 21 -36.46 -13.68 -7.83
C ILE A 21 -35.57 -13.06 -8.90
N PHE A 22 -36.12 -12.40 -9.92
CA PHE A 22 -35.34 -11.73 -10.97
C PHE A 22 -34.53 -10.54 -10.43
N ALA A 23 -35.09 -9.76 -9.49
CA ALA A 23 -34.36 -8.70 -8.80
C ALA A 23 -33.27 -9.27 -7.88
N TRP A 24 -33.53 -10.38 -7.20
CA TRP A 24 -32.55 -11.10 -6.39
C TRP A 24 -31.43 -11.70 -7.25
N GLN A 25 -31.77 -12.29 -8.40
CA GLN A 25 -30.84 -12.90 -9.33
C GLN A 25 -29.96 -11.84 -10.02
N ARG A 26 -30.54 -10.70 -10.44
CA ARG A 26 -29.76 -9.53 -10.88
C ARG A 26 -28.90 -8.94 -9.77
N PHE A 27 -29.38 -8.91 -8.52
CA PHE A 27 -28.61 -8.44 -7.37
C PHE A 27 -27.45 -9.40 -7.03
N THR A 28 -27.63 -10.72 -7.21
CA THR A 28 -26.56 -11.70 -7.04
C THR A 28 -25.57 -11.67 -8.21
N ASP A 29 -26.03 -11.48 -9.45
CA ASP A 29 -25.16 -11.44 -10.63
C ASP A 29 -24.37 -10.13 -10.74
N SER A 30 -24.95 -8.98 -10.37
CA SER A 30 -24.23 -7.70 -10.27
C SER A 30 -23.24 -7.62 -9.10
N ASN A 31 -23.33 -8.55 -8.14
CA ASN A 31 -22.38 -8.68 -7.03
C ASN A 31 -21.34 -9.78 -7.21
N ARG A 32 -21.43 -10.60 -8.26
CA ARG A 32 -20.37 -11.55 -8.60
C ARG A 32 -19.22 -10.79 -9.25
N LEU A 33 -18.10 -10.71 -8.53
CA LEU A 33 -16.85 -10.27 -9.11
C LEU A 33 -16.47 -11.25 -10.22
N ARG A 34 -16.19 -10.73 -11.41
CA ARG A 34 -15.66 -11.49 -12.54
C ARG A 34 -14.15 -11.27 -12.65
N PRO A 35 -13.42 -12.19 -13.32
CA PRO A 35 -12.03 -11.94 -13.70
C PRO A 35 -11.89 -10.61 -14.44
N VAL A 36 -10.85 -9.85 -14.09
CA VAL A 36 -10.52 -8.56 -14.70
C VAL A 36 -9.79 -8.83 -16.01
N SER A 37 -10.26 -8.28 -17.13
CA SER A 37 -9.50 -8.35 -18.39
C SER A 37 -8.23 -7.49 -18.35
N ASP A 38 -7.26 -7.76 -19.21
CA ASP A 38 -6.03 -6.94 -19.26
C ASP A 38 -6.30 -5.49 -19.68
N GLU A 39 -7.34 -5.27 -20.48
CA GLU A 39 -7.79 -3.93 -20.86
C GLU A 39 -8.38 -3.17 -19.66
N GLU A 40 -9.28 -3.79 -18.90
CA GLU A 40 -9.84 -3.19 -17.68
C GLU A 40 -8.77 -2.91 -16.62
N LEU A 41 -7.78 -3.80 -16.50
CA LEU A 41 -6.64 -3.61 -15.61
C LEU A 41 -5.78 -2.43 -16.07
N GLY A 42 -5.45 -2.36 -17.36
CA GLY A 42 -4.68 -1.26 -17.95
C GLY A 42 -5.37 0.09 -17.79
N GLU A 43 -6.68 0.16 -18.02
CA GLU A 43 -7.48 1.37 -17.83
C GLU A 43 -7.48 1.78 -16.34
N ALA A 44 -7.69 0.83 -15.42
CA ALA A 44 -7.70 1.11 -13.99
C ALA A 44 -6.36 1.66 -13.49
N ILE A 45 -5.25 1.11 -14.00
CA ILE A 45 -3.88 1.57 -13.73
C ILE A 45 -3.71 3.01 -14.22
N TYR A 46 -4.07 3.29 -15.48
CA TYR A 46 -3.98 4.64 -16.05
C TYR A 46 -4.79 5.66 -15.23
N LEU A 47 -6.03 5.32 -14.88
CA LEU A 47 -6.88 6.22 -14.09
C LEU A 47 -6.33 6.48 -12.69
N ALA A 48 -5.78 5.46 -12.01
CA ALA A 48 -5.17 5.63 -10.69
C ALA A 48 -3.92 6.52 -10.75
N ALA A 49 -3.06 6.31 -11.74
CA ALA A 49 -1.87 7.13 -11.97
C ALA A 49 -2.26 8.58 -12.31
N GLN A 50 -3.23 8.78 -13.21
CA GLN A 50 -3.74 10.10 -13.57
C GLN A 50 -4.37 10.83 -12.38
N TYR A 51 -5.09 10.12 -11.50
CA TYR A 51 -5.60 10.74 -10.28
C TYR A 51 -4.45 11.27 -9.40
N LEU A 52 -3.42 10.45 -9.16
CA LEU A 52 -2.26 10.83 -8.34
C LEU A 52 -1.48 12.01 -8.94
N GLU A 53 -1.24 12.00 -10.25
CA GLU A 53 -0.58 13.11 -10.95
C GLU A 53 -1.36 14.42 -10.76
N LYS A 54 -2.68 14.39 -10.95
CA LYS A 54 -3.57 15.56 -10.71
C LYS A 54 -3.59 16.05 -9.27
N GLN A 55 -3.17 15.22 -8.30
CA GLN A 55 -3.04 15.67 -6.91
C GLN A 55 -1.74 16.44 -6.67
N ILE A 56 -0.80 16.50 -7.61
CA ILE A 56 0.44 17.25 -7.46
C ILE A 56 0.18 18.74 -7.74
N GLU A 57 0.32 19.56 -6.71
CA GLU A 57 0.17 21.01 -6.77
C GLU A 57 1.37 21.67 -7.46
N ALA A 58 1.27 22.98 -7.71
CA ALA A 58 2.30 23.75 -8.42
C ALA A 58 3.64 23.83 -7.68
N ASP A 59 3.68 23.57 -6.37
CA ASP A 59 4.91 23.48 -5.58
C ASP A 59 5.47 22.04 -5.49
N GLY A 60 4.78 21.05 -6.08
CA GLY A 60 5.12 19.63 -5.99
C GLY A 60 4.48 18.92 -4.80
N ARG A 61 3.80 19.63 -3.90
CA ARG A 61 3.09 18.99 -2.80
C ARG A 61 1.88 18.24 -3.33
N PHE A 62 1.64 17.02 -2.85
CA PHE A 62 0.36 16.37 -3.10
C PHE A 62 -0.78 17.04 -2.31
N VAL A 63 -1.98 17.11 -2.86
CA VAL A 63 -3.22 17.19 -2.07
C VAL A 63 -3.39 15.87 -1.32
N TYR A 64 -2.96 15.84 -0.06
CA TYR A 64 -2.84 14.58 0.69
C TYR A 64 -4.17 13.85 0.86
N ARG A 65 -5.23 14.59 1.19
CA ARG A 65 -6.53 14.03 1.51
C ARG A 65 -7.65 14.96 1.10
N VAL A 66 -8.67 14.37 0.49
CA VAL A 66 -9.93 15.01 0.15
C VAL A 66 -11.09 14.15 0.62
N ASN A 67 -12.32 14.66 0.52
CA ASN A 67 -13.52 13.89 0.73
C ASN A 67 -14.45 14.07 -0.48
N ALA A 68 -14.91 12.98 -1.07
CA ALA A 68 -15.85 13.06 -2.19
C ALA A 68 -17.21 13.63 -1.78
N ASN A 69 -17.53 13.62 -0.48
CA ASN A 69 -18.66 14.35 0.07
C ASN A 69 -18.22 15.77 0.46
N SER A 70 -18.61 16.76 -0.34
CA SER A 70 -18.28 18.18 -0.14
C SER A 70 -18.79 18.77 1.18
N LYS A 71 -19.73 18.12 1.87
CA LYS A 71 -20.23 18.55 3.19
C LYS A 71 -19.28 18.19 4.34
N ILE A 72 -18.22 17.44 4.07
CA ILE A 72 -17.26 17.00 5.08
C ILE A 72 -15.98 17.81 4.92
N GLU A 73 -15.72 18.71 5.86
CA GLU A 73 -14.43 19.39 5.93
C GLU A 73 -13.31 18.41 6.25
N VAL A 74 -12.23 18.53 5.48
CA VAL A 74 -11.00 17.78 5.69
C VAL A 74 -9.99 18.71 6.33
N PRO A 75 -9.52 18.42 7.55
CA PRO A 75 -8.45 19.19 8.15
C PRO A 75 -7.20 19.20 7.27
N ASP A 76 -6.64 20.39 7.05
CA ASP A 76 -5.36 20.60 6.37
C ASP A 76 -4.25 20.03 7.25
N LYS A 77 -3.90 18.77 6.99
CA LYS A 77 -2.82 18.04 7.63
C LYS A 77 -2.01 17.40 6.54
N TYR A 78 -0.73 17.17 6.79
CA TYR A 78 0.15 16.51 5.84
C TYR A 78 0.78 15.23 6.37
N ASN A 79 1.32 14.42 5.46
CA ASN A 79 2.07 13.23 5.83
C ASN A 79 3.18 12.93 4.81
N VAL A 80 4.42 13.22 5.18
CA VAL A 80 5.63 13.00 4.38
C VAL A 80 5.77 11.53 3.94
N LEU A 81 5.38 10.56 4.77
CA LEU A 81 5.46 9.13 4.41
C LEU A 81 4.54 8.82 3.23
N ARG A 82 3.34 9.41 3.21
CA ARG A 82 2.35 9.15 2.14
C ARG A 82 2.73 9.89 0.86
N HIS A 83 3.38 11.05 0.98
CA HIS A 83 4.00 11.73 -0.14
C HIS A 83 5.06 10.83 -0.81
N ALA A 84 6.00 10.30 -0.03
CA ALA A 84 7.06 9.43 -0.55
C ALA A 84 6.49 8.15 -1.19
N GLY A 85 5.50 7.53 -0.56
CA GLY A 85 4.82 6.37 -1.15
C GLY A 85 4.16 6.67 -2.49
N ALA A 86 3.50 7.83 -2.64
CA ALA A 86 2.87 8.21 -3.90
C ALA A 86 3.90 8.36 -5.04
N ILE A 87 5.05 9.01 -4.77
CA ILE A 87 6.18 9.08 -5.71
C ILE A 87 6.62 7.68 -6.14
N TYR A 88 6.79 6.76 -5.18
CA TYR A 88 7.18 5.38 -5.48
C TYR A 88 6.21 4.70 -6.45
N SER A 89 4.89 4.79 -6.22
CA SER A 89 3.90 4.19 -7.13
C SER A 89 3.86 4.85 -8.52
N LEU A 90 4.09 6.17 -8.61
CA LEU A 90 4.17 6.88 -9.89
C LEU A 90 5.44 6.52 -10.66
N ALA A 91 6.57 6.32 -9.97
CA ALA A 91 7.79 5.83 -10.59
C ALA A 91 7.63 4.39 -11.11
N MET A 92 6.93 3.51 -10.39
CA MET A 92 6.56 2.19 -10.88
C MET A 92 5.68 2.28 -12.15
N TYR A 93 4.72 3.20 -12.17
CA TYR A 93 3.89 3.45 -13.35
C TYR A 93 4.74 3.92 -14.55
N LEU A 94 5.61 4.92 -14.34
CA LEU A 94 6.47 5.49 -15.38
C LEU A 94 7.49 4.49 -15.96
N LYS A 95 7.96 3.54 -15.14
CA LYS A 95 8.79 2.42 -15.63
C LYS A 95 8.05 1.57 -16.66
N ALA A 96 6.73 1.41 -16.49
CA ALA A 96 5.91 0.59 -17.37
C ALA A 96 5.26 1.37 -18.52
N TYR A 97 4.99 2.65 -18.30
CA TYR A 97 4.38 3.57 -19.26
C TYR A 97 5.16 4.89 -19.28
N PRO A 98 6.29 4.95 -20.01
CA PRO A 98 7.07 6.17 -20.13
C PRO A 98 6.24 7.33 -20.67
N ASN A 99 6.26 8.46 -19.97
CA ASN A 99 5.58 9.69 -20.35
C ASN A 99 6.31 10.88 -19.73
N GLU A 100 6.84 11.79 -20.55
CA GLU A 100 7.72 12.87 -20.07
C GLU A 100 6.97 13.91 -19.22
N ASP A 101 5.70 14.20 -19.52
CA ASP A 101 4.90 15.14 -18.72
C ASP A 101 4.62 14.58 -17.32
N PHE A 102 4.22 13.31 -17.23
CA PHE A 102 4.04 12.59 -15.95
C PHE A 102 5.36 12.49 -15.19
N LYS A 103 6.48 12.25 -15.89
CA LYS A 103 7.81 12.21 -15.29
C LYS A 103 8.16 13.56 -14.70
N ALA A 104 8.01 14.66 -15.45
CA ALA A 104 8.28 16.01 -14.96
C ALA A 104 7.44 16.34 -13.72
N LYS A 105 6.15 16.00 -13.73
CA LYS A 105 5.25 16.15 -12.58
C LYS A 105 5.67 15.31 -11.37
N THR A 106 6.07 14.07 -11.59
CA THR A 106 6.56 13.19 -10.52
C THR A 106 7.86 13.72 -9.92
N LEU A 107 8.78 14.21 -10.75
CA LEU A 107 10.04 14.82 -10.29
C LEU A 107 9.80 16.16 -9.56
N GLN A 108 8.75 16.90 -9.89
CA GLN A 108 8.31 18.07 -9.13
C GLN A 108 7.92 17.69 -7.69
N ALA A 109 7.18 16.59 -7.52
CA ALA A 109 6.87 16.07 -6.19
C ALA A 109 8.13 15.59 -5.45
N THR A 110 9.04 14.91 -6.13
CA THR A 110 10.35 14.54 -5.57
C THR A 110 11.13 15.76 -5.09
N LYS A 111 11.15 16.83 -5.87
CA LYS A 111 11.81 18.08 -5.48
C LYS A 111 11.17 18.70 -4.24
N TYR A 112 9.84 18.69 -4.11
CA TYR A 112 9.17 19.12 -2.89
C TYR A 112 9.64 18.31 -1.67
N LEU A 113 9.73 16.98 -1.79
CA LEU A 113 10.20 16.10 -0.71
C LEU A 113 11.64 16.44 -0.30
N ILE A 114 12.53 16.66 -1.27
CA ILE A 114 13.93 17.03 -1.04
C ILE A 114 14.00 18.38 -0.33
N ASP A 115 13.43 19.42 -0.94
CA ASP A 115 13.58 20.81 -0.51
C ASP A 115 12.96 21.05 0.87
N ASN A 116 11.91 20.31 1.23
CA ASN A 116 11.17 20.54 2.47
C ASN A 116 11.50 19.53 3.58
N SER A 117 11.85 18.29 3.25
CA SER A 117 11.99 17.22 4.26
C SER A 117 13.40 16.66 4.38
N LEU A 118 14.22 16.67 3.33
CA LEU A 118 15.56 16.09 3.40
C LEU A 118 16.52 17.03 4.13
N GLY A 119 17.15 16.54 5.19
CA GLY A 119 18.13 17.35 5.92
C GLY A 119 19.08 16.55 6.82
N PRO A 120 20.20 17.14 7.23
CA PRO A 120 21.24 16.46 7.99
C PRO A 120 20.80 16.13 9.42
N VAL A 121 21.42 15.11 10.01
CA VAL A 121 21.24 14.75 11.43
C VAL A 121 22.47 15.17 12.23
N ARG A 122 22.35 16.23 13.04
CA ARG A 122 23.49 16.84 13.74
C ARG A 122 24.24 15.87 14.67
N ALA A 123 23.53 14.97 15.34
CA ALA A 123 24.15 14.00 16.25
C ALA A 123 24.84 12.82 15.53
N ALA A 124 24.73 12.74 14.19
CA ALA A 124 25.31 11.69 13.36
C ALA A 124 25.86 12.30 12.05
N PRO A 125 27.06 12.91 12.10
CA PRO A 125 27.69 13.53 10.94
C PRO A 125 27.76 12.58 9.73
N GLY A 126 27.52 13.12 8.53
CA GLY A 126 27.49 12.31 7.30
C GLY A 126 26.22 11.47 7.13
N THR A 127 25.16 11.77 7.89
CA THR A 127 23.82 11.19 7.72
C THR A 127 22.76 12.26 7.50
N SER A 128 21.75 11.92 6.70
CA SER A 128 20.59 12.76 6.40
C SER A 128 19.32 11.94 6.59
N THR A 129 18.21 12.61 6.83
CA THR A 129 16.92 11.95 7.03
C THR A 129 15.79 12.79 6.48
N LEU A 130 14.59 12.19 6.44
CA LEU A 130 13.37 12.87 6.05
C LEU A 130 12.66 13.37 7.31
N TRP A 131 12.76 14.67 7.53
CA TRP A 131 12.17 15.40 8.64
C TRP A 131 10.66 15.61 8.44
N SER A 132 9.92 15.44 9.52
CA SER A 132 8.58 15.99 9.67
C SER A 132 8.66 17.16 10.64
N THR A 133 8.27 18.35 10.19
CA THR A 133 8.25 19.58 10.99
C THR A 133 6.82 20.14 11.09
N PRO A 134 6.52 21.01 12.07
CA PRO A 134 5.21 21.66 12.17
C PRO A 134 4.72 22.29 10.86
N GLU A 135 5.64 22.93 10.14
CA GLU A 135 5.37 23.67 8.90
C GLU A 135 4.94 22.73 7.78
N ILE A 136 5.70 21.65 7.58
CA ILE A 136 5.41 20.62 6.56
C ILE A 136 4.09 19.92 6.89
N LEU A 137 3.86 19.60 8.17
CA LEU A 137 2.69 18.83 8.58
C LEU A 137 1.41 19.64 8.74
N ARG A 138 1.50 20.98 8.65
CA ARG A 138 0.40 21.91 8.95
C ARG A 138 -0.17 21.67 10.35
N ASP A 139 0.72 21.42 11.32
CA ASP A 139 0.35 21.12 12.70
C ASP A 139 1.33 21.82 13.67
N PRO A 140 1.02 23.03 14.18
CA PRO A 140 1.93 23.82 14.99
C PRO A 140 2.29 23.17 16.34
N LYS A 141 1.53 22.15 16.76
CA LYS A 141 1.80 21.37 17.98
C LYS A 141 2.72 20.18 17.71
N PHE A 142 3.07 19.93 16.46
CA PHE A 142 3.91 18.81 16.09
C PHE A 142 5.36 19.06 16.48
N ARG A 143 5.93 18.17 17.29
CA ARG A 143 7.35 18.22 17.62
C ARG A 143 8.17 17.75 16.42
N PRO A 144 9.18 18.50 15.94
CA PRO A 144 10.05 18.05 14.85
C PRO A 144 10.64 16.67 15.14
N GLN A 145 10.54 15.77 14.16
CA GLN A 145 11.06 14.41 14.28
C GLN A 145 11.27 13.77 12.92
N SER A 146 12.19 12.82 12.86
CA SER A 146 12.24 11.83 11.78
C SER A 146 11.55 10.54 12.24
N LYS A 147 10.75 9.97 11.36
CA LYS A 147 10.12 8.65 11.55
C LYS A 147 10.94 7.65 10.76
N LEU A 148 11.24 6.49 11.32
CA LEU A 148 11.97 5.44 10.59
C LEU A 148 11.33 5.13 9.24
N GLY A 149 10.00 4.96 9.20
CA GLY A 149 9.27 4.75 7.95
C GLY A 149 9.31 5.95 7.00
N GLY A 150 9.43 7.16 7.52
CA GLY A 150 9.67 8.37 6.70
C GLY A 150 11.02 8.36 6.02
N ALA A 151 12.06 7.93 6.74
CA ALA A 151 13.39 7.76 6.17
C ALA A 151 13.44 6.60 5.17
N GLY A 152 12.89 5.43 5.52
CA GLY A 152 12.87 4.24 4.67
C GLY A 152 12.07 4.46 3.38
N LEU A 153 10.81 4.87 3.50
CA LEU A 153 9.96 5.12 2.33
C LEU A 153 10.40 6.36 1.54
N GLY A 154 11.00 7.35 2.21
CA GLY A 154 11.71 8.46 1.58
C GLY A 154 12.85 7.97 0.70
N LEU A 155 13.70 7.08 1.21
CA LEU A 155 14.78 6.48 0.44
C LEU A 155 14.26 5.67 -0.77
N VAL A 156 13.19 4.89 -0.59
CA VAL A 156 12.49 4.20 -1.69
C VAL A 156 12.07 5.18 -2.78
N ALA A 157 11.43 6.29 -2.41
CA ALA A 157 10.96 7.31 -3.35
C ALA A 157 12.14 8.01 -4.08
N LEU A 158 13.19 8.34 -3.35
CA LEU A 158 14.37 9.04 -3.89
C LEU A 158 15.18 8.14 -4.83
N VAL A 159 15.39 6.86 -4.48
CA VAL A 159 16.03 5.88 -5.39
C VAL A 159 15.19 5.67 -6.64
N SER A 160 13.87 5.55 -6.50
CA SER A 160 12.97 5.41 -7.64
C SER A 160 13.02 6.62 -8.57
N SER A 161 13.10 7.82 -8.00
CA SER A 161 13.22 9.07 -8.76
C SER A 161 14.59 9.22 -9.42
N TYR A 162 15.66 8.78 -8.76
CA TYR A 162 17.01 8.77 -9.33
C TYR A 162 17.07 7.89 -10.60
N HIS A 163 16.35 6.76 -10.63
CA HIS A 163 16.22 5.95 -11.85
C HIS A 163 15.43 6.63 -12.98
N LEU A 164 14.52 7.56 -12.65
CA LEU A 164 13.82 8.37 -13.66
C LEU A 164 14.73 9.48 -14.20
N ASP A 165 15.46 10.15 -13.30
CA ASP A 165 16.39 11.22 -13.62
C ASP A 165 17.46 11.34 -12.53
N PRO A 166 18.72 10.92 -12.80
CA PRO A 166 19.82 11.02 -11.85
C PRO A 166 20.17 12.45 -11.41
N SER A 167 19.73 13.48 -12.15
CA SER A 167 19.99 14.89 -11.80
C SER A 167 19.09 15.41 -10.67
N VAL A 168 18.00 14.71 -10.33
CA VAL A 168 17.06 15.16 -9.30
C VAL A 168 17.66 15.16 -7.89
N ILE A 169 18.63 14.28 -7.64
CA ILE A 169 19.31 14.15 -6.35
C ILE A 169 20.70 13.54 -6.52
N ALA A 170 21.68 14.11 -5.82
CA ALA A 170 23.03 13.56 -5.77
C ALA A 170 23.05 12.18 -5.08
N LYS A 171 23.82 11.23 -5.62
CA LYS A 171 23.98 9.88 -5.08
C LYS A 171 24.37 9.89 -3.59
N GLU A 172 25.23 10.82 -3.19
CA GLU A 172 25.73 10.97 -1.82
C GLU A 172 24.58 11.22 -0.84
N LYS A 173 23.53 11.93 -1.24
CA LYS A 173 22.36 12.15 -0.38
C LYS A 173 21.54 10.88 -0.16
N LEU A 174 21.48 9.99 -1.14
CA LEU A 174 20.85 8.67 -0.97
C LEU A 174 21.65 7.83 0.04
N ILE A 175 22.98 7.84 -0.08
CA ILE A 175 23.89 7.18 0.86
C ILE A 175 23.75 7.74 2.27
N GLU A 176 23.68 9.07 2.43
CA GLU A 176 23.49 9.71 3.74
C GLU A 176 22.17 9.26 4.41
N VAL A 177 21.10 9.02 3.65
CA VAL A 177 19.84 8.47 4.17
C VAL A 177 19.98 6.98 4.51
N GLY A 178 20.68 6.19 3.70
CA GLY A 178 21.04 4.81 4.03
C GLY A 178 21.82 4.70 5.35
N ARG A 179 22.80 5.58 5.56
CA ARG A 179 23.55 5.69 6.83
C ARG A 179 22.67 6.09 8.00
N PHE A 180 21.61 6.88 7.78
CA PHE A 180 20.63 7.14 8.84
C PHE A 180 19.84 5.88 9.21
N LEU A 181 19.48 5.01 8.26
CA LEU A 181 18.84 3.73 8.56
C LEU A 181 19.77 2.84 9.41
N GLU A 182 21.06 2.79 9.06
CA GLU A 182 22.09 2.11 9.87
C GLU A 182 22.18 2.70 11.29
N PHE A 183 22.23 4.03 11.39
CA PHE A 183 22.22 4.75 12.66
C PHE A 183 20.97 4.41 13.50
N MET A 184 19.82 4.18 12.88
CA MET A 184 18.59 3.82 13.59
C MET A 184 18.51 2.33 13.95
N GLN A 185 19.36 1.48 13.37
CA GLN A 185 19.37 0.04 13.62
C GLN A 185 20.00 -0.29 14.99
N MET A 186 19.34 -1.18 15.72
CA MET A 186 19.75 -1.70 17.02
C MET A 186 20.64 -2.95 16.82
N LYS A 187 21.37 -3.32 17.87
CA LYS A 187 22.30 -4.47 17.82
C LYS A 187 21.61 -5.80 17.50
N ASP A 188 20.36 -5.96 17.90
CA ASP A 188 19.53 -7.16 17.66
C ASP A 188 18.86 -7.17 16.27
N GLY A 189 19.13 -6.16 15.42
CA GLY A 189 18.56 -6.02 14.09
C GLY A 189 17.24 -5.27 14.04
N ASN A 190 16.59 -5.01 15.19
CA ASN A 190 15.43 -4.13 15.25
C ASN A 190 15.83 -2.68 14.94
N PHE A 191 14.86 -1.77 14.86
CA PHE A 191 15.12 -0.36 14.65
C PHE A 191 14.46 0.51 15.71
N HIS A 192 15.08 1.64 15.98
CA HIS A 192 14.39 2.73 16.65
C HIS A 192 13.27 3.29 15.76
N SER A 193 12.07 3.52 16.31
CA SER A 193 10.93 3.95 15.49
C SER A 193 10.92 5.43 15.14
N LYS A 194 11.52 6.27 15.99
CA LYS A 194 11.58 7.72 15.80
C LYS A 194 12.94 8.26 16.22
N TYR A 195 13.31 9.38 15.61
CA TYR A 195 14.43 10.21 16.02
C TYR A 195 13.94 11.64 16.27
N PHE A 196 14.29 12.19 17.42
CA PHE A 196 14.05 13.57 17.78
C PHE A 196 15.39 14.33 17.76
N PRO A 197 15.44 15.55 17.22
CA PRO A 197 16.68 16.33 17.12
C PRO A 197 17.14 16.93 18.46
N ASP A 198 16.31 16.84 19.50
CA ASP A 198 16.63 17.28 20.85
C ASP A 198 17.29 16.14 21.67
N LYS A 199 17.36 16.32 22.99
CA LYS A 199 18.04 15.38 23.90
C LYS A 199 17.45 13.97 23.91
N GLU A 200 16.23 13.75 23.42
CA GLU A 200 15.62 12.40 23.38
C GLU A 200 16.32 11.51 22.34
N GLY A 201 16.77 12.06 21.22
CA GLY A 201 17.46 11.28 20.18
C GLY A 201 16.60 10.12 19.65
N ARG A 202 17.16 8.90 19.67
CA ARG A 202 16.48 7.69 19.19
C ARG A 202 15.44 7.19 20.20
N SER A 203 14.20 7.00 19.77
CA SER A 203 13.07 6.71 20.66
C SER A 203 12.23 5.52 20.20
N ASN A 204 11.85 4.70 21.19
CA ASN A 204 10.96 3.54 21.05
C ASN A 204 9.71 3.64 21.93
N ALA A 205 9.39 4.83 22.45
CA ALA A 205 8.18 5.07 23.25
C ALA A 205 6.89 4.70 22.48
N TRP A 206 6.95 4.72 21.16
CA TRP A 206 5.92 4.16 20.28
C TRP A 206 6.58 3.49 19.08
N VAL A 207 6.12 2.29 18.75
CA VAL A 207 6.65 1.49 17.63
C VAL A 207 5.60 1.32 16.55
N SER A 208 5.98 1.60 15.30
CA SER A 208 5.12 1.27 14.16
C SER A 208 5.37 -0.15 13.71
N LEU A 209 4.30 -0.87 13.38
CA LEU A 209 4.38 -2.14 12.68
C LEU A 209 5.18 -2.05 11.36
N TYR A 210 4.94 -1.00 10.57
CA TYR A 210 5.37 -0.98 9.16
C TYR A 210 6.78 -0.41 8.94
N TYR A 211 7.30 0.36 9.90
CA TYR A 211 8.55 1.09 9.71
C TYR A 211 9.77 0.19 9.48
N PRO A 212 9.92 -0.95 10.18
CA PRO A 212 11.05 -1.85 9.90
C PRO A 212 11.03 -2.38 8.46
N GLY A 213 9.85 -2.76 7.93
CA GLY A 213 9.72 -3.21 6.54
C GLY A 213 10.00 -2.10 5.52
N GLU A 214 9.52 -0.88 5.77
CA GLU A 214 9.81 0.30 4.93
C GLU A 214 11.30 0.64 4.91
N ALA A 215 11.99 0.54 6.05
CA ALA A 215 13.43 0.75 6.15
C ALA A 215 14.23 -0.35 5.45
N ALA A 216 13.85 -1.62 5.64
CA ALA A 216 14.48 -2.76 4.97
C ALA A 216 14.36 -2.64 3.44
N LEU A 217 13.17 -2.28 2.92
CA LEU A 217 12.97 -2.07 1.49
C LEU A 217 13.84 -0.93 0.94
N GLY A 218 13.88 0.22 1.63
CA GLY A 218 14.71 1.36 1.23
C GLY A 218 16.20 1.01 1.17
N ALA A 219 16.69 0.24 2.16
CA ALA A 219 18.08 -0.22 2.18
C ALA A 219 18.38 -1.19 1.02
N VAL A 220 17.52 -2.18 0.75
CA VAL A 220 17.72 -3.07 -0.42
C VAL A 220 17.73 -2.29 -1.73
N MET A 221 16.82 -1.34 -1.90
CA MET A 221 16.76 -0.55 -3.14
C MET A 221 17.99 0.33 -3.33
N LEU A 222 18.58 0.85 -2.25
CA LEU A 222 19.81 1.64 -2.33
C LEU A 222 21.00 0.85 -2.89
N TYR A 223 21.05 -0.47 -2.67
CA TYR A 223 22.11 -1.33 -3.20
C TYR A 223 22.22 -1.26 -4.74
N ALA A 224 21.11 -1.06 -5.44
CA ALA A 224 21.11 -0.92 -6.90
C ALA A 224 21.79 0.38 -7.40
N ILE A 225 21.89 1.40 -6.55
CA ILE A 225 22.58 2.67 -6.85
C ILE A 225 24.01 2.66 -6.29
N ASP A 226 24.19 2.01 -5.14
CA ASP A 226 25.43 1.93 -4.41
C ASP A 226 25.66 0.49 -3.92
N PRO A 227 26.40 -0.35 -4.67
CA PRO A 227 26.52 -1.78 -4.37
C PRO A 227 27.44 -2.09 -3.17
N ASP A 228 27.26 -1.38 -2.05
CA ASP A 228 27.85 -1.72 -0.75
C ASP A 228 26.93 -2.73 -0.03
N VAL A 229 27.46 -3.92 0.25
CA VAL A 229 26.76 -5.02 0.95
C VAL A 229 26.19 -4.60 2.32
N ARG A 230 26.68 -3.50 2.90
CA ARG A 230 26.11 -2.87 4.08
C ARG A 230 24.61 -2.59 3.95
N TRP A 231 24.13 -2.16 2.78
CA TRP A 231 22.71 -1.86 2.61
C TRP A 231 21.85 -3.12 2.65
N LEU A 232 22.32 -4.19 2.00
CA LEU A 232 21.69 -5.51 2.11
C LEU A 232 21.74 -6.01 3.55
N THR A 233 22.86 -5.79 4.27
CA THR A 233 23.04 -6.21 5.67
C THR A 233 22.02 -5.55 6.59
N ILE A 234 21.73 -4.26 6.42
CA ILE A 234 20.70 -3.55 7.19
C ILE A 234 19.33 -4.22 6.99
N SER A 235 18.97 -4.51 5.74
CA SER A 235 17.71 -5.20 5.43
C SER A 235 17.65 -6.59 6.02
N ALA A 236 18.69 -7.41 5.82
CA ALA A 236 18.77 -8.78 6.32
C ALA A 236 18.62 -8.84 7.85
N LYS A 237 19.30 -7.96 8.59
CA LYS A 237 19.16 -7.86 10.06
C LYS A 237 17.73 -7.49 10.47
N GLY A 238 17.13 -6.52 9.78
CA GLY A 238 15.75 -6.09 10.02
C GLY A 238 14.74 -7.21 9.83
N LEU A 239 14.84 -7.91 8.70
CA LEU A 239 13.96 -9.03 8.37
C LEU A 239 14.22 -10.24 9.28
N SER A 240 15.48 -10.53 9.63
CA SER A 240 15.85 -11.57 10.60
C SER A 240 15.19 -11.32 11.96
N TYR A 241 15.25 -10.09 12.46
CA TYR A 241 14.58 -9.72 13.71
C TYR A 241 13.06 -9.97 13.64
N LEU A 242 12.40 -9.51 12.56
CA LEU A 242 10.96 -9.71 12.38
C LEU A 242 10.59 -11.20 12.27
N ALA A 243 11.38 -11.99 11.54
CA ALA A 243 11.18 -13.42 11.38
C ALA A 243 11.30 -14.15 12.71
N ASN A 244 12.37 -13.88 13.48
CA ASN A 244 12.58 -14.47 14.79
C ASN A 244 11.50 -14.08 15.80
N LYS A 245 11.11 -12.80 15.82
CA LYS A 245 10.03 -12.31 16.69
C LYS A 245 8.71 -13.05 16.43
N ARG A 246 8.40 -13.35 15.17
CA ARG A 246 7.13 -13.96 14.74
C ARG A 246 7.19 -15.50 14.68
N LYS A 247 8.37 -16.11 14.85
CA LYS A 247 8.57 -17.55 14.79
C LYS A 247 7.63 -18.28 15.75
N GLY A 248 6.96 -19.31 15.23
CA GLY A 248 6.03 -20.14 16.02
C GLY A 248 4.65 -19.52 16.30
N GLN A 249 4.36 -18.30 15.82
CA GLN A 249 3.06 -17.65 16.08
C GLN A 249 1.94 -18.07 15.09
N GLY A 250 2.20 -19.00 14.17
CA GLY A 250 1.23 -19.38 13.14
C GLY A 250 0.76 -18.17 12.34
N THR A 251 -0.54 -18.02 12.12
CA THR A 251 -1.12 -16.85 11.45
C THR A 251 -1.38 -15.68 12.38
N ASN A 252 -1.07 -15.76 13.68
CA ASN A 252 -1.21 -14.63 14.62
C ASN A 252 -0.04 -13.63 14.48
N VAL A 253 0.15 -13.12 13.27
CA VAL A 253 1.14 -12.10 12.92
C VAL A 253 0.47 -10.93 12.23
N GLU A 254 1.20 -9.84 12.02
CA GLU A 254 0.64 -8.71 11.32
C GLU A 254 0.75 -8.85 9.79
N ALA A 255 -0.22 -8.28 9.06
CA ALA A 255 -0.25 -8.22 7.60
C ALA A 255 0.78 -7.20 7.05
N ASP A 256 2.06 -7.54 7.18
CA ASP A 256 3.21 -6.67 6.93
C ASP A 256 3.70 -6.74 5.47
N HIS A 257 2.96 -6.08 4.58
CA HIS A 257 3.27 -6.07 3.15
C HIS A 257 4.64 -5.46 2.78
N TRP A 258 5.11 -4.48 3.55
CA TRP A 258 6.43 -3.89 3.32
C TRP A 258 7.57 -4.88 3.61
N ALA A 259 7.42 -5.72 4.64
CA ALA A 259 8.36 -6.80 4.88
C ALA A 259 8.39 -7.79 3.70
N LEU A 260 7.23 -8.10 3.08
CA LEU A 260 7.19 -8.97 1.89
C LEU A 260 7.89 -8.34 0.67
N LEU A 261 7.70 -7.03 0.44
CA LEU A 261 8.41 -6.30 -0.60
C LEU A 261 9.93 -6.28 -0.36
N ALA A 262 10.35 -6.05 0.89
CA ALA A 262 11.76 -6.07 1.26
C ALA A 262 12.37 -7.48 1.11
N THR A 263 11.66 -8.53 1.54
CA THR A 263 12.07 -9.93 1.38
C THR A 263 12.25 -10.28 -0.08
N LYS A 264 11.29 -9.91 -0.95
CA LYS A 264 11.41 -10.08 -2.41
C LYS A 264 12.73 -9.48 -2.91
N GLY A 265 12.99 -8.22 -2.59
CA GLY A 265 14.21 -7.54 -3.02
C GLY A 265 15.48 -8.19 -2.48
N LEU A 266 15.51 -8.53 -1.18
CA LEU A 266 16.69 -9.11 -0.54
C LEU A 266 17.02 -10.51 -1.09
N LEU A 267 15.99 -11.33 -1.36
CA LEU A 267 16.18 -12.70 -1.88
C LEU A 267 16.87 -12.74 -3.25
N TYR A 268 16.77 -11.67 -4.06
CA TYR A 268 17.52 -11.52 -5.32
C TYR A 268 19.01 -11.30 -5.12
N HIS A 269 19.43 -10.81 -3.94
CA HIS A 269 20.80 -10.43 -3.63
C HIS A 269 21.39 -11.24 -2.47
N LEU A 270 20.78 -12.36 -2.10
CA LEU A 270 21.29 -13.18 -0.99
C LEU A 270 22.65 -13.81 -1.28
N ASP A 271 22.95 -14.07 -2.55
CA ASP A 271 24.20 -14.71 -2.97
C ASP A 271 25.40 -13.72 -2.92
N GLU A 272 25.13 -12.44 -2.64
CA GLU A 272 26.16 -11.42 -2.33
C GLU A 272 26.76 -11.59 -0.92
N PHE A 273 26.18 -12.47 -0.09
CA PHE A 273 26.68 -12.77 1.25
C PHE A 273 27.43 -14.09 1.28
N GLU A 274 28.59 -14.11 1.95
CA GLU A 274 29.20 -15.38 2.38
C GLU A 274 28.39 -16.03 3.52
N ASP A 275 27.95 -15.23 4.50
CA ASP A 275 27.10 -15.65 5.63
C ASP A 275 26.00 -14.60 5.90
N PRO A 276 24.78 -14.80 5.38
CA PRO A 276 23.72 -13.80 5.50
C PRO A 276 23.13 -13.78 6.92
N PRO A 277 22.84 -12.59 7.51
CA PRO A 277 22.16 -12.47 8.81
C PRO A 277 20.77 -13.13 8.89
N ALA A 278 20.18 -13.42 7.74
CA ALA A 278 18.91 -14.12 7.59
C ALA A 278 19.07 -15.18 6.48
N PRO A 279 19.06 -16.49 6.82
CA PRO A 279 19.06 -17.54 5.80
C PRO A 279 17.84 -17.48 4.89
N ARG A 280 17.99 -17.91 3.63
CA ARG A 280 16.91 -17.95 2.62
C ARG A 280 15.63 -18.61 3.15
N GLU A 281 15.76 -19.77 3.79
CA GLU A 281 14.63 -20.53 4.33
C GLU A 281 13.88 -19.75 5.42
N MET A 282 14.61 -19.06 6.32
CA MET A 282 13.99 -18.22 7.35
C MET A 282 13.14 -17.11 6.75
N LEU A 283 13.65 -16.44 5.71
CA LEU A 283 12.94 -15.37 5.01
C LEU A 283 11.70 -15.89 4.26
N ILE A 284 11.81 -17.06 3.63
CA ILE A 284 10.68 -17.71 2.93
C ILE A 284 9.60 -18.11 3.94
N GLU A 285 9.95 -18.74 5.06
CA GLU A 285 8.98 -19.13 6.09
C GLU A 285 8.29 -17.93 6.74
N HIS A 286 9.04 -16.86 7.02
CA HIS A 286 8.47 -15.60 7.48
C HIS A 286 7.50 -15.01 6.45
N GLY A 287 7.86 -15.04 5.17
CA GLY A 287 7.00 -14.64 4.07
C GLY A 287 5.70 -15.45 4.02
N LYS A 288 5.80 -16.78 4.06
CA LYS A 288 4.64 -17.70 4.08
C LYS A 288 3.71 -17.43 5.26
N GLN A 289 4.27 -17.12 6.42
CA GLN A 289 3.50 -16.78 7.62
C GLN A 289 2.62 -15.55 7.41
N ILE A 290 3.20 -14.47 6.86
CA ILE A 290 2.47 -13.23 6.57
C ILE A 290 1.44 -13.47 5.45
N VAL A 291 1.81 -14.22 4.39
CA VAL A 291 0.89 -14.58 3.30
C VAL A 291 -0.36 -15.27 3.84
N ARG A 292 -0.21 -16.31 4.68
CA ARG A 292 -1.35 -17.03 5.26
C ARG A 292 -2.23 -16.13 6.12
N LYS A 293 -1.63 -15.25 6.94
CA LYS A 293 -2.39 -14.22 7.68
C LYS A 293 -3.21 -13.32 6.77
N MET A 294 -2.64 -12.90 5.64
CA MET A 294 -3.33 -12.05 4.67
C MET A 294 -4.48 -12.79 3.99
N LEU A 295 -4.29 -14.06 3.61
CA LEU A 295 -5.33 -14.91 3.03
C LEU A 295 -6.52 -15.08 3.99
N GLU A 296 -6.27 -15.34 5.28
CA GLU A 296 -7.34 -15.40 6.30
C GLU A 296 -8.17 -14.11 6.39
N ASP A 297 -7.56 -12.94 6.16
CA ASP A 297 -8.29 -11.67 6.17
C ASP A 297 -9.30 -11.60 5.00
N PHE A 298 -8.98 -12.18 3.84
CA PHE A 298 -9.93 -12.30 2.73
C PHE A 298 -11.02 -13.33 3.02
N ASP A 299 -10.67 -14.48 3.57
CA ASP A 299 -11.65 -15.53 3.94
C ASP A 299 -12.63 -15.07 5.01
N SER A 300 -12.24 -14.09 5.83
CA SER A 300 -13.12 -13.47 6.83
C SER A 300 -14.33 -12.74 6.21
N VAL A 301 -14.34 -12.50 4.90
CA VAL A 301 -15.38 -11.79 4.15
C VAL A 301 -16.20 -12.78 3.32
N SER A 302 -17.46 -12.99 3.73
CA SER A 302 -18.39 -13.90 3.05
C SER A 302 -18.58 -13.55 1.57
N SER A 303 -18.68 -14.58 0.71
CA SER A 303 -19.06 -14.47 -0.70
C SER A 303 -20.44 -13.85 -0.94
N ARG A 304 -21.29 -13.76 0.10
CA ARG A 304 -22.59 -13.08 0.06
C ARG A 304 -22.50 -11.60 0.46
N SER A 305 -21.34 -11.13 0.90
CA SER A 305 -21.11 -9.74 1.29
C SER A 305 -20.93 -8.85 0.07
N VAL A 306 -21.42 -7.62 0.13
CA VAL A 306 -21.09 -6.57 -0.85
C VAL A 306 -19.60 -6.20 -0.84
N ALA A 307 -18.90 -6.54 0.26
CA ALA A 307 -17.47 -6.36 0.39
C ALA A 307 -16.65 -7.58 -0.09
N TYR A 308 -17.28 -8.60 -0.68
CA TYR A 308 -16.58 -9.78 -1.18
C TYR A 308 -15.45 -9.37 -2.15
N GLY A 309 -14.31 -10.05 -2.05
CA GLY A 309 -13.04 -9.68 -2.68
C GLY A 309 -12.22 -8.65 -1.90
N GLY A 310 -12.82 -7.92 -0.96
CA GLY A 310 -12.10 -7.11 0.00
C GLY A 310 -11.55 -7.94 1.17
N SER A 311 -10.52 -7.42 1.85
CA SER A 311 -9.91 -8.06 3.03
C SER A 311 -10.55 -7.63 4.35
N THR A 312 -11.67 -6.90 4.30
CA THR A 312 -12.34 -6.34 5.48
C THR A 312 -13.85 -6.36 5.31
N ARG A 313 -14.57 -6.73 6.37
CA ARG A 313 -16.04 -6.78 6.38
C ARG A 313 -16.70 -5.40 6.25
N ASP A 314 -15.99 -4.35 6.64
CA ASP A 314 -16.43 -2.96 6.51
C ASP A 314 -16.10 -2.35 5.13
N GLY A 315 -15.54 -3.16 4.21
CA GLY A 315 -15.30 -2.77 2.82
C GLY A 315 -14.23 -1.68 2.67
N ARG A 316 -13.25 -1.60 3.58
CA ARG A 316 -12.11 -0.70 3.40
C ARG A 316 -11.21 -1.16 2.26
N THR A 317 -10.79 -0.20 1.45
CA THR A 317 -10.02 -0.44 0.22
C THR A 317 -8.52 -0.51 0.48
N THR A 318 -7.97 0.37 1.31
CA THR A 318 -6.51 0.41 1.59
C THR A 318 -6.00 -0.88 2.24
N PRO A 319 -6.65 -1.45 3.28
CA PRO A 319 -6.22 -2.72 3.84
C PRO A 319 -6.18 -3.82 2.78
N THR A 320 -7.17 -3.84 1.88
CA THR A 320 -7.23 -4.74 0.73
C THR A 320 -6.04 -4.50 -0.19
N ALA A 321 -5.83 -3.26 -0.65
CA ALA A 321 -4.73 -2.87 -1.54
C ALA A 321 -3.35 -3.23 -0.98
N THR A 322 -3.06 -2.92 0.29
CA THR A 322 -1.78 -3.26 0.91
C THR A 322 -1.53 -4.77 0.98
N ARG A 323 -2.58 -5.58 1.20
CA ARG A 323 -2.44 -7.04 1.23
C ARG A 323 -2.17 -7.59 -0.15
N LEU A 324 -2.90 -7.10 -1.16
CA LEU A 324 -2.67 -7.48 -2.56
C LEU A 324 -1.23 -7.14 -2.99
N GLU A 325 -0.75 -5.95 -2.63
CA GLU A 325 0.63 -5.53 -2.91
C GLU A 325 1.67 -6.48 -2.30
N GLY A 326 1.48 -6.88 -1.04
CA GLY A 326 2.36 -7.83 -0.36
C GLY A 326 2.25 -9.27 -0.89
N LEU A 327 1.03 -9.74 -1.15
CA LEU A 327 0.75 -11.06 -1.71
C LEU A 327 1.38 -11.24 -3.10
N LEU A 328 1.27 -10.23 -3.97
CA LEU A 328 1.90 -10.24 -5.30
C LEU A 328 3.43 -10.19 -5.21
N ALA A 329 3.98 -9.47 -4.24
CA ALA A 329 5.41 -9.52 -3.96
C ALA A 329 5.87 -10.92 -3.54
N ALA A 330 5.08 -11.57 -2.67
CA ALA A 330 5.36 -12.92 -2.20
C ALA A 330 5.24 -13.98 -3.30
N TYR A 331 4.28 -13.84 -4.21
CA TYR A 331 4.13 -14.72 -5.35
C TYR A 331 5.44 -14.89 -6.15
N GLU A 332 6.23 -13.82 -6.29
CA GLU A 332 7.48 -13.85 -7.07
C GLU A 332 8.64 -14.56 -6.36
N PHE A 333 8.65 -14.63 -5.03
CA PHE A 333 9.73 -15.30 -4.28
C PHE A 333 9.36 -16.64 -3.67
N LEU A 334 8.07 -16.98 -3.61
CA LEU A 334 7.63 -18.29 -3.14
C LEU A 334 8.17 -19.39 -4.06
N PRO A 335 8.81 -20.43 -3.50
CA PRO A 335 9.39 -21.51 -4.29
C PRO A 335 8.30 -22.33 -4.98
N ASP A 336 8.66 -23.04 -6.05
CA ASP A 336 7.69 -23.85 -6.81
C ASP A 336 7.15 -25.05 -6.03
N SER A 337 7.83 -25.47 -4.95
CA SER A 337 7.28 -26.41 -3.97
C SER A 337 6.01 -25.90 -3.28
N GLU A 338 5.74 -24.59 -3.32
CA GLU A 338 4.54 -23.94 -2.77
C GLU A 338 3.51 -23.62 -3.88
N ALA A 339 3.43 -24.46 -4.93
CA ALA A 339 2.55 -24.23 -6.09
C ALA A 339 1.08 -23.98 -5.71
N GLU A 340 0.54 -24.73 -4.74
CA GLU A 340 -0.84 -24.55 -4.26
C GLU A 340 -1.05 -23.18 -3.61
N LEU A 341 -0.12 -22.75 -2.75
CA LEU A 341 -0.14 -21.44 -2.12
C LEU A 341 -0.02 -20.32 -3.17
N LYS A 342 0.87 -20.48 -4.17
CA LYS A 342 1.02 -19.52 -5.28
C LYS A 342 -0.28 -19.39 -6.09
N ALA A 343 -0.94 -20.51 -6.39
CA ALA A 343 -2.22 -20.51 -7.10
C ALA A 343 -3.33 -19.82 -6.29
N GLU A 344 -3.39 -20.08 -4.98
CA GLU A 344 -4.33 -19.41 -4.09
C GLU A 344 -4.07 -17.91 -3.99
N VAL A 345 -2.81 -17.50 -3.83
CA VAL A 345 -2.36 -16.10 -3.82
C VAL A 345 -2.84 -15.40 -5.09
N LEU A 346 -2.58 -15.97 -6.27
CA LEU A 346 -2.96 -15.36 -7.54
C LEU A 346 -4.49 -15.24 -7.65
N ARG A 347 -5.24 -16.29 -7.29
CA ARG A 347 -6.71 -16.28 -7.29
C ARG A 347 -7.27 -15.17 -6.39
N ILE A 348 -6.74 -15.02 -5.17
CA ILE A 348 -7.16 -13.97 -4.24
C ILE A 348 -6.76 -12.59 -4.77
N CYS A 349 -5.58 -12.46 -5.39
CA CYS A 349 -5.14 -11.20 -5.95
C CYS A 349 -6.03 -10.72 -7.10
N GLU A 350 -6.41 -11.63 -7.99
CA GLU A 350 -7.37 -11.39 -9.08
C GLU A 350 -8.71 -10.90 -8.54
N LEU A 351 -9.25 -11.59 -7.53
CA LEU A 351 -10.51 -11.22 -6.90
C LEU A 351 -10.42 -9.86 -6.19
N GLY A 352 -9.33 -9.60 -5.47
CA GLY A 352 -9.13 -8.35 -4.75
C GLY A 352 -8.90 -7.16 -5.67
N ILE A 353 -8.22 -7.35 -6.80
CA ILE A 353 -8.07 -6.32 -7.83
C ILE A 353 -9.42 -6.03 -8.50
N ALA A 354 -10.23 -7.06 -8.79
CA ALA A 354 -11.61 -6.86 -9.24
C ALA A 354 -12.43 -6.03 -8.25
N PHE A 355 -12.27 -6.29 -6.94
CA PHE A 355 -12.88 -5.48 -5.89
C PHE A 355 -12.40 -4.03 -5.92
N LEU A 356 -11.10 -3.76 -6.06
CA LEU A 356 -10.59 -2.38 -6.12
C LEU A 356 -11.09 -1.65 -7.37
N ILE A 357 -11.07 -2.31 -8.54
CA ILE A 357 -11.55 -1.76 -9.82
C ILE A 357 -13.03 -1.42 -9.76
N LYS A 358 -13.86 -2.31 -9.19
CA LYS A 358 -15.30 -2.09 -8.99
C LYS A 358 -15.59 -0.82 -8.17
N HIS A 359 -14.67 -0.44 -7.27
CA HIS A 359 -14.84 0.69 -6.36
C HIS A 359 -13.90 1.86 -6.68
N GLN A 360 -13.23 1.83 -7.82
CA GLN A 360 -12.54 2.99 -8.38
C GLN A 360 -13.59 3.95 -8.95
N ILE A 361 -13.42 5.25 -8.69
CA ILE A 361 -14.34 6.28 -9.20
C ILE A 361 -14.14 6.40 -10.70
N ARG A 362 -15.19 6.07 -11.47
CA ARG A 362 -15.17 6.11 -12.95
C ARG A 362 -15.85 7.34 -13.53
N GLN A 363 -16.69 8.00 -12.75
CA GLN A 363 -17.43 9.18 -13.16
C GLN A 363 -16.47 10.33 -13.46
N GLU A 364 -16.78 11.09 -14.52
CA GLU A 364 -16.06 12.34 -14.81
C GLU A 364 -16.14 13.30 -13.63
N GLY A 365 -15.04 14.01 -13.38
CA GLY A 365 -14.93 14.96 -12.28
C GLY A 365 -13.55 14.94 -11.60
N PRO A 366 -13.39 15.70 -10.51
CA PRO A 366 -12.10 15.90 -9.86
C PRO A 366 -11.54 14.63 -9.20
N PHE A 367 -12.38 13.62 -8.97
CA PHE A 367 -12.00 12.38 -8.29
C PHE A 367 -11.93 11.16 -9.22
N LYS A 368 -12.05 11.35 -10.54
CA LYS A 368 -11.94 10.25 -11.51
C LYS A 368 -10.60 9.52 -11.31
N GLY A 369 -10.66 8.19 -11.22
CA GLY A 369 -9.53 7.30 -10.99
C GLY A 369 -9.15 7.10 -9.52
N ALA A 370 -9.73 7.87 -8.60
CA ALA A 370 -9.48 7.70 -7.17
C ALA A 370 -10.15 6.45 -6.60
N ILE A 371 -9.67 6.02 -5.44
CA ILE A 371 -10.23 4.92 -4.66
C ILE A 371 -10.52 5.43 -3.25
N PRO A 372 -11.80 5.46 -2.82
CA PRO A 372 -12.19 5.98 -1.50
C PRO A 372 -11.80 5.01 -0.40
N ARG A 373 -11.77 5.48 0.86
CA ARG A 373 -11.43 4.71 2.05
C ARG A 373 -12.22 3.41 2.16
N ALA A 374 -13.50 3.45 1.82
CA ALA A 374 -14.40 2.32 1.87
C ALA A 374 -15.42 2.35 0.72
N ILE A 375 -15.99 1.19 0.42
CA ILE A 375 -17.01 1.03 -0.63
C ILE A 375 -18.35 1.72 -0.32
N GLY A 376 -18.53 2.19 0.92
CA GLY A 376 -19.73 2.88 1.35
C GLY A 376 -19.85 2.99 2.87
N PRO A 377 -20.93 3.60 3.39
CA PRO A 377 -21.21 3.66 4.81
C PRO A 377 -21.59 2.28 5.37
N VAL A 378 -21.23 2.03 6.62
CA VAL A 378 -21.63 0.83 7.36
C VAL A 378 -22.90 1.06 8.17
N LYS A 379 -23.71 0.00 8.30
CA LYS A 379 -24.94 -0.03 9.12
C LYS A 379 -24.75 -0.69 10.49
N LYS A 380 -23.66 -1.45 10.67
CA LYS A 380 -23.34 -2.20 11.88
C LYS A 380 -21.94 -1.81 12.37
N GLY A 381 -21.76 -1.79 13.68
CA GLY A 381 -20.51 -1.45 14.36
C GLY A 381 -20.65 -1.72 15.85
N LYS A 382 -19.59 -1.47 16.63
CA LYS A 382 -19.57 -1.72 18.08
C LYS A 382 -20.64 -0.90 18.81
N ASP A 383 -20.83 0.34 18.36
CA ASP A 383 -21.75 1.32 18.93
C ASP A 383 -22.11 2.40 17.88
N ARG A 384 -23.07 3.27 18.19
CA ARG A 384 -23.47 4.36 17.28
C ARG A 384 -22.32 5.33 16.98
N LYS A 385 -21.40 5.53 17.93
CA LYS A 385 -20.28 6.48 17.79
C LYS A 385 -19.27 5.99 16.76
N SER A 386 -18.91 4.71 16.81
CA SER A 386 -17.99 4.04 15.88
C SER A 386 -18.57 3.97 14.46
N ILE A 387 -19.87 3.70 14.31
CA ILE A 387 -20.56 3.78 13.01
C ILE A 387 -20.46 5.21 12.44
N ARG A 388 -20.77 6.23 13.25
CA ARG A 388 -20.67 7.63 12.83
C ARG A 388 -19.24 8.01 12.42
N GLN A 389 -18.25 7.66 13.23
CA GLN A 389 -16.84 7.94 12.96
C GLN A 389 -16.34 7.25 11.69
N PHE A 390 -16.78 6.01 11.43
CA PHE A 390 -16.46 5.32 10.18
C PHE A 390 -17.10 6.04 8.99
N ASN A 391 -18.40 6.31 9.07
CA ASN A 391 -19.18 6.85 7.95
C ASN A 391 -18.75 8.27 7.55
N GLN A 392 -18.27 9.08 8.51
CA GLN A 392 -17.66 10.38 8.24
C GLN A 392 -16.43 10.31 7.32
N ARG A 393 -15.77 9.16 7.24
CA ARG A 393 -14.58 8.95 6.42
C ARG A 393 -14.80 7.96 5.28
N ALA A 394 -15.99 7.41 5.09
CA ALA A 394 -16.21 6.37 4.08
C ALA A 394 -15.81 6.84 2.67
N THR A 395 -16.13 8.09 2.35
CA THR A 395 -15.81 8.78 1.08
C THR A 395 -14.51 9.59 1.14
N GLU A 396 -13.72 9.46 2.21
CA GLU A 396 -12.38 10.06 2.28
C GLU A 396 -11.49 9.43 1.22
N ILE A 397 -10.74 10.23 0.48
CA ILE A 397 -9.73 9.77 -0.47
C ILE A 397 -8.40 10.30 0.03
N ARG A 398 -7.42 9.40 0.18
CA ARG A 398 -6.04 9.76 0.47
C ARG A 398 -5.15 9.22 -0.62
N ILE A 399 -4.05 9.90 -0.89
CA ILE A 399 -3.07 9.47 -1.90
C ILE A 399 -2.57 8.04 -1.64
N ASP A 400 -2.42 7.63 -0.36
CA ASP A 400 -1.98 6.27 -0.03
C ASP A 400 -2.99 5.18 -0.40
N TYR A 401 -4.28 5.52 -0.52
CA TYR A 401 -5.29 4.55 -0.95
C TYR A 401 -5.10 4.19 -2.42
N VAL A 402 -4.82 5.21 -3.22
CA VAL A 402 -4.64 5.08 -4.67
C VAL A 402 -3.26 4.54 -4.98
N GLN A 403 -2.23 4.97 -4.25
CA GLN A 403 -0.86 4.44 -4.32
C GLN A 403 -0.84 2.91 -4.22
N HIS A 404 -1.32 2.36 -3.09
CA HIS A 404 -1.22 0.91 -2.86
C HIS A 404 -2.03 0.11 -3.89
N ALA A 405 -3.17 0.64 -4.32
CA ALA A 405 -3.96 0.02 -5.36
C ALA A 405 -3.24 0.03 -6.72
N LEU A 406 -2.63 1.16 -7.09
CA LEU A 406 -1.80 1.30 -8.29
C LEU A 406 -0.64 0.30 -8.27
N SER A 407 0.12 0.24 -7.18
CA SER A 407 1.22 -0.71 -7.01
C SER A 407 0.77 -2.17 -7.15
N ALA A 408 -0.35 -2.55 -6.54
CA ALA A 408 -0.90 -3.90 -6.65
C ALA A 408 -1.34 -4.23 -8.09
N MET A 409 -2.04 -3.30 -8.76
CA MET A 409 -2.49 -3.51 -10.15
C MET A 409 -1.31 -3.63 -11.12
N LEU A 410 -0.26 -2.80 -10.96
CA LEU A 410 0.97 -2.87 -11.74
C LEU A 410 1.67 -4.23 -11.56
N GLN A 411 1.79 -4.72 -10.32
CA GLN A 411 2.40 -6.02 -10.04
C GLN A 411 1.62 -7.18 -10.65
N LEU A 412 0.27 -7.19 -10.57
CA LEU A 412 -0.53 -8.23 -11.22
C LEU A 412 -0.34 -8.22 -12.73
N ARG A 413 -0.33 -7.03 -13.35
CA ARG A 413 -0.06 -6.89 -14.79
C ARG A 413 1.29 -7.49 -15.15
N ASP A 414 2.35 -7.19 -14.40
CA ASP A 414 3.70 -7.70 -14.67
C ASP A 414 3.76 -9.23 -14.56
N ILE A 415 3.09 -9.81 -13.55
CA ILE A 415 2.98 -11.26 -13.39
C ILE A 415 2.25 -11.89 -14.58
N ARG A 416 1.12 -11.31 -15.01
CA ARG A 416 0.37 -11.78 -16.19
C ARG A 416 1.20 -11.70 -17.46
N GLN A 417 2.00 -10.64 -17.65
CA GLN A 417 2.87 -10.49 -18.81
C GLN A 417 3.98 -11.54 -18.83
N LYS A 418 4.61 -11.84 -17.69
CA LYS A 418 5.64 -12.89 -17.58
C LYS A 418 5.10 -14.30 -17.82
N ALA A 419 3.82 -14.54 -17.52
CA ALA A 419 3.17 -15.83 -17.68
C ALA A 419 2.68 -16.11 -19.12
N ARG A 420 2.75 -15.13 -20.03
CA ARG A 420 2.39 -15.34 -21.44
C ARG A 420 3.54 -16.09 -22.15
N PRO A 421 3.22 -17.12 -22.96
CA PRO A 421 4.20 -17.89 -23.71
C PRO A 421 4.90 -17.08 -24.80
#